data_AF-A0A542I9P4-F1
#
_entry.id   AF-A0A542I9P4-F1
#
_cell.length_a   1.000
_cell.length_b   1.000
_cell.length_c   1.000
_cell.angle_alpha   90.00
_cell.angle_beta   90.00
_cell.angle_gamma   90.00
#
_symmetry.space_group_name_H-M   'P 1'
#
loop_
_entity.id
_entity.type
_entity.pdbx_description
1 polymer ?
#
loop_
_entity_poly.entity_id
_entity_poly.type
_entity_poly.pdbx_seq_one_letter_code
_entity_poly.pdbx_strand_id
1 'polypeptide(L)'
;MDFTPESGTITMFSTTWCGYCNRLKKQLDAQGIGYNEINIEEVEGTAELVEQLNGGNRTVPTVLFPDGTAATNPSAAEVKTRLAA
;
A
#
# COMPACT_ATOMS: atom_id res chain seq x y z
N MET A 1 -9.15 5.74 9.39
CA MET A 1 -9.05 6.25 8.00
C MET A 1 -9.87 5.30 7.15
N ASP A 2 -10.61 5.76 6.14
CA ASP A 2 -11.54 4.90 5.38
C ASP A 2 -10.84 3.76 4.62
N PHE A 3 -9.51 3.81 4.51
CA PHE A 3 -8.67 2.83 3.83
C PHE A 3 -7.84 1.93 4.76
N THR A 4 -8.04 2.03 6.08
CA THR A 4 -7.33 1.17 7.04
C THR A 4 -7.76 -0.30 6.82
N PRO A 5 -6.82 -1.20 6.51
CA PRO A 5 -7.13 -2.61 6.23
C PRO A 5 -7.44 -3.40 7.51
N GLU A 6 -8.05 -4.57 7.35
CA GLU A 6 -8.23 -5.53 8.46
C GLU A 6 -6.89 -6.12 8.93
N SER A 7 -6.84 -6.53 10.19
CA SER A 7 -5.67 -7.20 10.77
C SER A 7 -5.21 -8.39 9.92
N GLY A 8 -3.92 -8.44 9.59
CA GLY A 8 -3.32 -9.49 8.75
C GLY A 8 -3.32 -9.18 7.24
N THR A 9 -3.85 -8.03 6.82
CA THR A 9 -3.79 -7.55 5.43
C THR A 9 -3.24 -6.13 5.35
N ILE A 10 -2.97 -5.66 4.14
CA ILE A 10 -2.57 -4.28 3.87
C ILE A 10 -3.49 -3.59 2.85
N THR A 11 -3.52 -2.27 2.85
CA THR A 11 -4.02 -1.50 1.70
C THR A 11 -2.83 -0.97 0.91
N MET A 12 -2.77 -1.26 -0.38
CA MET A 12 -1.73 -0.79 -1.27
C MET A 12 -2.32 0.23 -2.26
N PHE A 13 -1.86 1.46 -2.18
CA PHE A 13 -2.14 2.51 -3.15
C PHE A 13 -1.23 2.36 -4.38
N SER A 14 -1.83 2.37 -5.56
CA SER A 14 -1.16 2.13 -6.85
C SER A 14 -1.64 3.08 -7.94
N THR A 15 -1.05 2.96 -9.13
CA THR A 15 -1.56 3.53 -10.38
C THR A 15 -1.47 2.48 -11.50
N THR A 16 -2.22 2.67 -12.59
CA THR A 16 -2.30 1.70 -13.70
C THR A 16 -0.96 1.45 -14.39
N TRP A 17 -0.09 2.46 -14.39
CA TRP A 17 1.18 2.45 -15.11
C TRP A 17 2.41 2.23 -14.19
N CYS A 18 2.18 1.95 -12.90
CA CYS A 18 3.24 1.80 -11.91
C CYS A 18 3.89 0.40 -11.96
N GLY A 19 5.08 0.31 -12.58
CA GLY A 19 5.86 -0.94 -12.63
C GLY A 19 6.28 -1.46 -11.25
N TYR A 20 6.58 -0.58 -10.29
CA TYR A 20 6.93 -0.96 -8.92
C TYR A 20 5.75 -1.56 -8.16
N CYS A 21 4.54 -1.06 -8.40
CA CYS A 21 3.32 -1.56 -7.81
C CYS A 21 3.05 -2.99 -8.29
N ASN A 22 3.18 -3.23 -9.60
CA ASN A 22 3.05 -4.58 -10.15
C ASN A 22 4.12 -5.55 -9.60
N ARG A 23 5.36 -5.07 -9.38
CA ARG A 23 6.41 -5.87 -8.75
C ARG A 23 6.05 -6.23 -7.30
N LEU A 24 5.58 -5.26 -6.51
CA LEU A 24 5.21 -5.49 -5.12
C LEU A 24 4.05 -6.48 -5.00
N LYS A 25 2.98 -6.32 -5.80
CA LYS A 25 1.86 -7.28 -5.87
C LYS A 25 2.33 -8.72 -6.05
N LYS A 26 3.14 -8.95 -7.08
CA LYS A 26 3.67 -10.30 -7.36
C LYS A 26 4.45 -10.88 -6.19
N GLN A 27 5.19 -10.05 -5.46
CA GLN A 27 5.94 -10.49 -4.28
C GLN A 27 5.01 -10.79 -3.09
N LEU A 28 3.93 -10.03 -2.92
CA LEU A 28 2.90 -10.27 -1.91
C LEU A 28 2.12 -11.56 -2.22
N ASP A 29 1.70 -11.73 -3.47
CA ASP A 29 1.03 -12.93 -3.97
C ASP A 29 1.88 -14.17 -3.72
N ALA A 30 3.18 -14.12 -4.06
CA ALA A 30 4.12 -15.22 -3.83
C ALA A 30 4.32 -15.56 -2.35
N GLN A 31 4.03 -14.63 -1.44
CA GLN A 31 4.13 -14.83 0.01
C GLN A 31 2.78 -15.14 0.66
N GLY A 32 1.68 -15.18 -0.11
CA GLY A 32 0.33 -15.38 0.40
C GLY A 32 -0.17 -14.24 1.30
N ILE A 33 0.34 -13.03 1.11
CA ILE A 33 -0.06 -11.85 1.89
C ILE A 33 -1.28 -11.22 1.21
N GLY A 34 -2.39 -11.13 1.95
CA GLY A 34 -3.59 -10.44 1.47
C GLY A 34 -3.38 -8.92 1.39
N TYR A 35 -3.84 -8.32 0.30
CA TYR A 35 -3.84 -6.87 0.12
C TYR A 35 -5.11 -6.38 -0.57
N ASN A 36 -5.53 -5.18 -0.21
CA ASN A 36 -6.51 -4.40 -0.96
C ASN A 36 -5.77 -3.40 -1.85
N GLU A 37 -5.96 -3.47 -3.15
CA GLU A 37 -5.38 -2.49 -4.06
C GLU A 37 -6.34 -1.33 -4.30
N ILE A 38 -5.84 -0.11 -4.16
CA ILE A 38 -6.57 1.11 -4.47
C ILE A 38 -5.81 1.92 -5.52
N ASN A 39 -6.40 2.08 -6.70
CA ASN A 39 -5.86 2.96 -7.73
C ASN A 39 -6.17 4.42 -7.38
N ILE A 40 -5.13 5.22 -7.17
CA ILE A 40 -5.31 6.62 -6.74
C ILE A 40 -5.86 7.54 -7.84
N GLU A 41 -5.82 7.10 -9.09
CA GLU A 41 -6.37 7.83 -10.23
C GLU A 41 -7.88 7.62 -10.39
N GLU A 42 -8.43 6.57 -9.74
CA GLU A 42 -9.85 6.18 -9.90
C GLU A 42 -10.68 6.46 -8.65
N VAL A 43 -10.05 6.48 -7.47
CA VAL A 43 -10.75 6.67 -6.19
C VAL A 43 -10.49 8.08 -5.67
N GLU A 44 -11.55 8.90 -5.63
CA GLU A 44 -11.49 10.28 -5.16
C GLU A 44 -10.92 10.38 -3.73
N GLY A 45 -10.06 11.38 -3.49
CA GLY A 45 -9.47 11.65 -2.17
C GLY A 45 -8.25 10.77 -1.81
N THR A 46 -7.98 9.70 -2.57
CA THR A 46 -6.85 8.81 -2.25
C THR A 46 -5.50 9.35 -2.71
N ALA A 47 -5.47 10.18 -3.75
CA ALA A 47 -4.25 10.87 -4.16
C ALA A 47 -3.78 11.85 -3.08
N GLU A 48 -4.71 12.60 -2.49
CA GLU A 48 -4.46 13.52 -1.36
C GLU A 48 -4.03 12.75 -0.11
N LEU A 49 -4.63 11.58 0.15
CA LEU A 49 -4.21 10.72 1.26
C LEU A 49 -2.76 10.24 1.06
N VAL A 50 -2.40 9.74 -0.11
CA VAL A 50 -1.03 9.31 -0.42
C VAL A 50 -0.05 10.47 -0.30
N GLU A 51 -0.45 11.66 -0.73
CA GLU A 51 0.34 12.89 -0.58
C GLU A 51 0.61 13.19 0.90
N GLN A 52 -0.40 13.10 1.76
CA GLN A 52 -0.26 13.30 3.21
C GLN A 52 0.64 12.24 3.86
N LEU A 53 0.48 10.98 3.48
CA LEU A 53 1.27 9.86 4.02
C LEU A 53 2.76 9.97 3.66
N ASN A 54 3.10 10.63 2.56
CA ASN A 54 4.47 10.74 2.04
C ASN A 54 5.04 12.17 2.14
N GLY A 55 4.45 13.03 2.97
CA GLY A 55 4.97 14.38 3.22
C GLY A 55 4.94 15.30 2.00
N GLY A 56 3.85 15.26 1.22
CA GLY A 56 3.65 16.11 0.03
C GLY A 56 3.87 15.39 -1.30
N ASN A 57 4.19 14.10 -1.30
CA ASN A 57 4.49 13.35 -2.53
C ASN A 57 3.43 12.30 -2.84
N ARG A 58 2.97 12.23 -4.09
CA ARG A 58 2.05 11.18 -4.56
C ARG A 58 2.81 9.92 -4.99
N THR A 59 3.73 9.43 -4.16
CA THR A 59 4.60 8.30 -4.50
C THR A 59 3.87 6.98 -4.34
N VAL A 60 3.95 6.11 -5.34
CA VAL A 60 3.40 4.75 -5.31
C VAL A 60 4.49 3.71 -5.63
N PRO A 61 4.41 2.48 -5.12
CA PRO A 61 3.35 1.98 -4.22
C PRO A 61 3.47 2.55 -2.81
N THR A 62 2.37 2.99 -2.22
CA THR A 62 2.29 3.34 -0.80
C THR A 62 1.43 2.29 -0.10
N VAL A 63 1.91 1.74 1.00
CA VAL A 63 1.23 0.70 1.77
C VAL A 63 0.77 1.27 3.10
N LEU A 64 -0.51 1.09 3.42
CA LEU A 64 -1.11 1.39 4.72
C LEU A 64 -1.33 0.09 5.49
N PHE A 65 -0.92 0.08 6.75
CA PHE A 65 -1.00 -1.06 7.66
C PHE A 65 -2.19 -0.95 8.63
N PRO A 66 -2.62 -2.06 9.27
CA PRO A 66 -3.74 -2.05 10.22
C PRO A 66 -3.54 -1.14 11.44
N ASP A 67 -2.29 -0.89 11.82
CA ASP A 67 -1.91 0.03 12.91
C ASP A 67 -2.02 1.52 12.52
N GLY A 68 -2.43 1.83 11.29
CA GLY A 68 -2.58 3.19 10.77
C GLY A 68 -1.28 3.81 10.27
N THR A 69 -0.16 3.10 10.33
CA THR A 69 1.11 3.56 9.80
C THR A 69 1.26 3.22 8.31
N ALA A 70 2.12 3.95 7.59
CA ALA A 70 2.34 3.72 6.16
C ALA A 70 3.81 3.46 5.82
N ALA A 71 4.07 2.89 4.64
CA ALA A 71 5.38 2.78 4.03
C ALA A 71 5.34 3.11 2.53
N THR A 72 6.35 3.84 2.07
CA THR A 72 6.52 4.18 0.66
C THR A 72 7.50 3.21 0.01
N ASN A 73 7.07 2.53 -1.06
CA ASN A 73 7.85 1.55 -1.81
C ASN A 73 8.50 0.45 -0.93
N PRO A 74 7.77 -0.19 0.00
CA PRO A 74 8.35 -1.21 0.87
C PRO A 74 8.72 -2.47 0.09
N SER A 75 9.59 -3.29 0.67
CA SER A 75 9.77 -4.67 0.21
C SER A 75 8.67 -5.58 0.76
N ALA A 76 8.33 -6.66 0.06
CA ALA A 76 7.36 -7.62 0.60
C ALA A 76 7.83 -8.29 1.91
N ALA A 77 9.14 -8.42 2.13
CA ALA A 77 9.69 -8.92 3.40
C ALA A 77 9.43 -7.95 4.56
N GLU A 78 9.53 -6.64 4.31
CA GLU A 78 9.17 -5.61 5.28
C GLU A 78 7.68 -5.66 5.60
N VAL A 79 6.82 -5.74 4.58
CA VAL A 79 5.37 -5.87 4.77
C VAL A 79 5.05 -7.08 5.66
N LYS A 80 5.64 -8.24 5.35
CA LYS A 80 5.46 -9.46 6.14
C LYS A 80 5.90 -9.27 7.60
N THR A 81 7.04 -8.63 7.82
CA THR A 81 7.58 -8.40 9.16
C THR A 81 6.65 -7.52 9.98
N ARG A 82 6.09 -6.46 9.37
CA ARG A 82 5.18 -5.53 10.03
C ARG A 82 3.80 -6.13 10.31
N LEU A 83 3.32 -7.04 9.46
CA LEU A 83 2.08 -7.78 9.72
C LEU A 83 2.22 -8.85 10.82
N ALA A 84 3.44 -9.25 11.16
CA ALA A 84 3.73 -10.23 12.20
C ALA A 84 4.07 -9.62 13.57
N ALA A 85 4.17 -8.29 13.64
CA ALA A 85 4.43 -7.52 14.86
C ALA A 85 3.12 -7.16 15.57
#